data_AF-A0AB36SX38-F1
#
_entry.id   AF-A0AB36SX38-F1
#
_cell.length_a   1.000
_cell.length_b   1.000
_cell.length_c   1.000
_cell.angle_alpha   90.00
_cell.angle_beta   90.00
_cell.angle_gamma   90.00
#
_symmetry.space_group_name_H-M   'P 1'
#
loop_
_entity.id
_entity.type
_entity.pdbx_description
1 polymer ?
#
loop_
_entity_poly.entity_id
_entity_poly.type
_entity_poly.pdbx_seq_one_letter_code
_entity_poly.pdbx_strand_id
1 'polypeptide(L)' 'MIFYEVICFCCKSVFRVNEGTEKYKQFKENPKGKYSCDECSHKIRLEAIKHFFR' A
#
# COMPACT_ATOMS: atom_id res chain seq x y z
N MET A 1 -2.96 -2.75 20.49
CA MET A 1 -2.26 -2.31 19.26
C MET A 1 -3.31 -2.18 18.18
N ILE A 2 -3.56 -0.98 17.67
CA ILE A 2 -4.65 -0.71 16.71
C ILE A 2 -4.13 -0.95 15.28
N PHE A 3 -4.89 -1.66 14.47
CA PHE A 3 -4.61 -1.86 13.06
C PHE A 3 -5.91 -1.81 12.24
N TYR A 4 -5.79 -1.44 10.97
CA TYR A 4 -6.87 -1.53 10.00
C TYR A 4 -6.58 -2.62 8.98
N GLU A 5 -7.63 -3.33 8.57
CA GLU A 5 -7.57 -4.27 7.46
C GLU A 5 -7.98 -3.54 6.19
N VAL A 6 -7.05 -3.49 5.22
CA VAL A 6 -7.24 -2.77 3.96
C VAL A 6 -7.04 -3.74 2.82
N ILE A 7 -7.87 -3.60 1.78
CA ILE A 7 -7.78 -4.43 0.59
C ILE A 7 -6.78 -3.79 -0.38
N CYS A 8 -5.79 -4.57 -0.81
CA CYS A 8 -4.85 -4.12 -1.82
C CYS A 8 -5.55 -3.93 -3.16
N PHE A 9 -5.42 -2.76 -3.76
CA PHE A 9 -5.99 -2.44 -5.07
C PHE A 9 -5.45 -3.34 -6.20
N CYS A 10 -4.20 -3.79 -6.10
CA CYS A 10 -3.55 -4.61 -7.14
C CYS A 10 -3.92 -6.10 -7.06
N CYS A 11 -3.64 -6.77 -5.93
CA CYS A 11 -3.87 -8.21 -5.78
C CYS A 11 -5.19 -8.58 -5.08
N LYS A 12 -5.97 -7.60 -4.61
CA LYS A 12 -7.20 -7.79 -3.82
C LYS A 12 -7.01 -8.55 -2.50
N SER A 13 -5.78 -8.82 -2.09
CA SER A 13 -5.48 -9.40 -0.77
C SER A 13 -5.70 -8.38 0.34
N VAL A 14 -6.19 -8.85 1.48
CA VAL A 14 -6.29 -8.06 2.71
C VAL A 14 -4.90 -7.95 3.34
N PHE A 15 -4.51 -6.73 3.70
CA PHE A 15 -3.27 -6.48 4.44
C PHE A 15 -3.55 -5.56 5.63
N ARG A 16 -2.70 -5.66 6.65
CA ARG A 16 -2.85 -4.91 7.90
C ARG A 16 -2.04 -3.63 7.85
N VAL A 17 -2.68 -2.53 8.22
CA VAL A 17 -2.08 -1.22 8.35
C VAL A 17 -1.99 -0.90 9.83
N ASN A 18 -0.77 -0.96 10.37
CA ASN A 18 -0.54 -0.79 11.80
C ASN A 18 -0.44 0.68 12.17
N GLU A 19 -0.98 1.02 13.34
CA GLU A 19 -0.83 2.35 13.93
C GLU A 19 0.65 2.74 14.06
N GLY A 20 0.97 4.00 13.73
CA GLY A 20 2.34 4.53 13.68
C GLY A 20 2.99 4.46 12.30
N THR A 21 2.44 3.71 11.35
CA THR A 21 2.93 3.71 9.97
C THR A 21 2.41 4.91 9.17
N GLU A 22 3.14 5.32 8.14
CA GLU A 22 2.68 6.39 7.23
C GLU A 22 1.40 5.97 6.49
N LYS A 23 1.31 4.71 6.06
CA LYS A 23 0.10 4.14 5.44
C LYS A 23 -1.11 4.28 6.35
N TYR A 24 -0.96 4.16 7.67
CA TYR A 24 -2.05 4.33 8.63
C TYR A 24 -2.55 5.78 8.69
N LYS A 25 -1.64 6.76 8.67
CA LYS A 25 -2.00 8.18 8.61
C LYS A 25 -2.75 8.48 7.31
N GLN A 26 -2.20 8.05 6.18
CA GLN A 26 -2.82 8.21 4.87
C GLN A 26 -4.20 7.55 4.80
N PHE A 27 -4.37 6.36 5.40
CA PHE A 27 -5.66 5.67 5.46
C PHE A 27 -6.68 6.41 6.33
N LYS A 28 -6.26 7.02 7.44
CA LYS A 28 -7.14 7.89 8.25
C LYS A 28 -7.57 9.14 7.49
N GLU A 29 -6.66 9.76 6.74
CA GLU A 29 -6.93 10.99 6.00
C GLU A 29 -7.80 10.75 4.77
N ASN A 30 -7.60 9.62 4.07
CA ASN A 30 -8.36 9.28 2.87
C ASN A 30 -8.70 7.78 2.79
N PRO A 31 -9.68 7.26 3.53
CA PRO A 31 -9.98 5.82 3.55
C PRO A 31 -10.43 5.24 2.20
N LYS A 32 -10.87 6.10 1.27
CA LYS A 32 -11.24 5.72 -0.11
C LYS A 32 -10.06 5.73 -1.10
N GLY A 33 -8.84 5.99 -0.60
CA GLY A 33 -7.62 5.94 -1.39
C GLY A 33 -7.32 4.54 -1.96
N LYS A 34 -6.46 4.50 -2.98
CA LYS A 34 -5.94 3.24 -3.53
C LYS A 34 -4.69 2.84 -2.76
N TYR A 35 -4.80 1.80 -1.95
CA TYR A 35 -3.66 1.28 -1.18
C TYR A 35 -3.17 -0.04 -1.77
N SER A 36 -1.87 -0.29 -1.62
CA SER A 36 -1.23 -1.52 -2.05
C SER A 36 -0.49 -2.19 -0.89
N CYS A 37 -0.52 -3.52 -0.87
CA CYS A 37 0.32 -4.30 0.03
C CYS A 37 1.80 -4.09 -0.33
N ASP A 38 2.69 -4.42 0.60
CA ASP A 38 4.13 -4.25 0.40
C ASP A 38 4.67 -4.99 -0.81
N GLU A 39 4.15 -6.19 -1.12
CA GLU A 39 4.57 -6.94 -2.30
C GLU A 39 4.22 -6.21 -3.60
N CYS A 40 2.97 -5.73 -3.74
CA CYS A 40 2.55 -4.98 -4.92
C CYS A 40 3.28 -3.64 -5.02
N SER A 41 3.47 -2.94 -3.90
CA SER A 41 4.25 -1.70 -3.85
C SER A 41 5.68 -1.92 -4.33
N HIS A 42 6.33 -3.00 -3.89
CA HIS A 42 7.68 -3.35 -4.30
C HIS A 42 7.75 -3.68 -5.80
N LYS A 43 6.82 -4.49 -6.32
CA LYS A 43 6.73 -4.81 -7.76
C LYS A 43 6.55 -3.53 -8.60
N ILE A 44 5.64 -2.64 -8.21
CA ILE A 44 5.42 -1.37 -8.91
C ILE A 44 6.69 -0.52 -8.92
N ARG A 45 7.41 -0.43 -7.79
CA ARG A 45 8.67 0.31 -7.71
C ARG A 45 9.74 -0.29 -8.63
N LEU A 46 9.89 -1.62 -8.65
CA LEU A 46 10.86 -2.29 -9.52
C LEU A 46 10.55 -2.07 -11.00
N GLU A 47 9.29 -2.21 -11.40
CA GLU A 47 8.89 -1.98 -12.79
C GLU A 47 9.07 -0.50 -13.17
N ALA A 48 8.72 0.44 -12.29
CA ALA A 48 8.96 1.86 -12.51
C ALA A 48 10.46 2.17 -12.69
N ILE A 49 11.33 1.56 -11.88
CA ILE A 49 12.79 1.68 -12.02
C ILE A 49 13.23 1.15 -13.39
N LYS A 50 12.82 -0.07 -13.78
CA LYS A 50 13.18 -0.65 -15.08
C LYS A 50 12.74 0.23 -16.26
N HIS A 51 11.55 0.80 -16.17
CA HIS A 51 11.02 1.71 -17.20
C HIS A 51 11.73 3.07 -17.22
N PHE A 52 12.21 3.55 -16.07
CA PHE A 52 12.92 4.83 -15.98
C PHE A 52 14.33 4.78 -16.59
N PHE A 53 15.01 3.64 -16.49
CA PHE A 53 16.35 3.44 -17.05
C PHE A 53 16.36 2.93 -18.52
N ARG A 54 15.21 2.96 -19.20
CA ARG A 54 15.06 2.53 -20.60
C ARG A 54 14.96 3.72 -21.54
#